data_AF-S9QPW1-F1
#
_entry.id   AF-S9QPW1-F1
#
_cell.length_a   1.000
_cell.length_b   1.000
_cell.length_c   1.000
_cell.angle_alpha   90.00
_cell.angle_beta   90.00
_cell.angle_gamma   90.00
#
_symmetry.space_group_name_H-M   'P 1'
#
loop_
_entity.id
_entity.type
_entity.pdbx_description
1 polymer ?
#
loop_
_entity_poly.entity_id
_entity_poly.type
_entity_poly.pdbx_seq_one_letter_code
_entity_poly.pdbx_strand_id
1 'polypeptide(L)'
;MEGIEKYLVHLDHPRCVIAKGELGIGARIGEHLEAQPYFYRNKSQGFELVIAEMLDEEISDLNEIHLLFCAAATHCSIFEQDELEVRMEEQV
;
A
#
# COMPACT_ATOMS: atom_id res chain seq x y z
N MET A 1 -13.24 7.47 5.51
CA MET A 1 -12.94 6.60 4.36
C MET A 1 -13.08 5.16 4.83
N GLU A 2 -14.20 4.51 4.57
CA GLU A 2 -14.39 3.10 4.92
C GLU A 2 -13.54 2.22 3.99
N GLY A 3 -12.94 1.15 4.53
CA GLY A 3 -12.19 0.15 3.76
C GLY A 3 -10.67 0.30 3.68
N ILE A 4 -10.10 1.42 4.13
CA ILE A 4 -8.64 1.55 4.31
C ILE A 4 -8.25 0.95 5.65
N GLU A 5 -7.34 -0.02 5.63
CA GLU A 5 -6.89 -0.73 6.83
C GLU A 5 -5.64 -0.10 7.43
N LYS A 6 -4.68 0.26 6.57
CA LYS A 6 -3.35 0.75 6.98
C LYS A 6 -2.83 1.77 5.96
N TYR A 7 -1.94 2.65 6.41
CA TYR A 7 -1.15 3.54 5.56
C TYR A 7 0.34 3.19 5.70
N LEU A 8 1.05 3.20 4.57
CA LEU A 8 2.48 3.00 4.50
C LEU A 8 3.12 4.31 4.04
N VAL A 9 4.21 4.68 4.68
CA VAL A 9 5.07 5.79 4.26
C VAL A 9 6.38 5.19 3.81
N HIS A 10 6.79 5.44 2.57
CA HIS A 10 8.09 4.97 2.09
C HIS A 10 9.21 5.75 2.79
N LEU A 11 10.19 5.08 3.39
CA LEU A 11 11.21 5.78 4.21
C LEU A 11 12.18 6.62 3.39
N ASP A 12 12.54 6.17 2.18
CA ASP A 12 13.42 6.92 1.27
C ASP A 12 12.65 7.98 0.47
N HIS A 13 11.32 7.88 0.43
CA HIS A 13 10.41 8.85 -0.19
C HIS A 13 9.27 9.13 0.79
N PRO A 14 9.54 9.82 1.92
CA PRO A 14 8.60 10.02 3.04
C PRO A 14 7.35 10.84 2.68
N ARG A 15 7.23 11.19 1.40
CA ARG A 15 6.21 11.99 0.74
C ARG A 15 5.28 11.16 -0.15
N CYS A 16 5.47 9.84 -0.21
CA CYS A 16 4.54 8.90 -0.85
C CYS A 16 3.74 8.18 0.24
N VAL A 17 2.43 8.44 0.28
CA VAL A 17 1.50 7.76 1.19
C VAL A 17 0.77 6.68 0.40
N ILE A 18 0.95 5.43 0.81
CA ILE A 18 0.31 4.27 0.18
C ILE A 18 -0.76 3.73 1.11
N ALA A 19 -2.02 3.76 0.67
CA ALA A 19 -3.13 3.14 1.39
C ALA A 19 -3.20 1.64 1.06
N LYS A 20 -3.37 0.81 2.08
CA LYS A 20 -3.71 -0.62 1.97
C LYS A 20 -5.18 -0.83 2.31
N GLY A 21 -5.85 -1.66 1.53
CA GLY A 21 -7.12 -2.24 1.93
C GLY A 21 -7.53 -3.43 1.08
N GLU A 22 -8.81 -3.78 1.11
CA GLU A 22 -9.34 -4.92 0.38
C GLU A 22 -9.25 -4.75 -1.15
N LEU A 23 -9.35 -5.87 -1.86
CA LEU A 23 -9.44 -5.87 -3.33
C LEU A 23 -10.57 -4.95 -3.82
N GLY A 24 -10.27 -4.08 -4.78
CA GLY A 24 -11.24 -3.12 -5.31
C GLY A 24 -11.31 -1.80 -4.56
N ILE A 25 -10.53 -1.61 -3.49
CA ILE A 25 -10.43 -0.31 -2.83
C ILE A 25 -9.97 0.79 -3.80
N GLY A 26 -9.05 0.49 -4.72
CA GLY A 26 -8.54 1.45 -5.68
C GLY A 26 -9.61 1.97 -6.64
N ALA A 27 -10.58 1.13 -7.01
CA ALA A 27 -11.73 1.58 -7.79
C ALA A 27 -12.63 2.56 -7.01
N ARG A 28 -12.78 2.37 -5.70
CA ARG A 28 -13.61 3.24 -4.84
C ARG A 28 -12.93 4.57 -4.54
N ILE A 29 -11.63 4.53 -4.22
CA ILE A 29 -10.90 5.76 -3.83
C ILE A 29 -10.34 6.50 -5.05
N GLY A 30 -10.08 5.81 -6.15
CA GLY A 30 -9.54 6.39 -7.37
C GLY A 30 -10.43 7.47 -7.99
N GLU A 31 -11.76 7.38 -7.81
CA GLU A 31 -12.71 8.42 -8.26
C GLU A 31 -12.59 9.74 -7.47
N HIS A 32 -11.96 9.70 -6.29
CA HIS A 32 -11.79 10.85 -5.40
C HIS A 32 -10.37 11.41 -5.41
N LEU A 33 -9.45 10.82 -6.17
CA LEU A 33 -8.07 11.28 -6.26
C LEU A 33 -7.92 12.29 -7.40
N GLU A 34 -7.35 13.45 -7.09
CA GLU A 34 -7.13 14.53 -8.07
C GLU A 34 -6.05 14.18 -9.11
N ALA A 35 -5.12 13.28 -8.76
CA ALA A 35 -4.06 12.79 -9.61
C ALA A 35 -4.36 11.37 -10.13
N GLN A 36 -3.75 11.00 -11.27
CA GLN A 36 -3.87 9.65 -11.82
C GLN A 36 -3.30 8.63 -10.82
N PRO A 37 -4.14 7.79 -10.19
CA PRO A 37 -3.68 6.91 -9.14
C PRO A 37 -2.99 5.68 -9.72
N TYR A 38 -1.97 5.22 -9.00
CA TYR A 38 -1.34 3.94 -9.27
C TYR A 38 -1.85 2.90 -8.30
N PHE A 39 -1.93 1.66 -8.78
CA PHE A 39 -2.53 0.56 -8.06
C PHE A 39 -1.65 -0.67 -8.13
N TYR A 40 -1.52 -1.37 -7.01
CA TYR A 40 -0.94 -2.71 -6.96
C TYR A 40 -1.92 -3.66 -6.30
N ARG A 41 -2.11 -4.83 -6.90
CA ARG A 41 -3.08 -5.83 -6.42
C ARG A 41 -2.39 -7.13 -6.09
N ASN A 42 -2.46 -7.56 -4.84
CA ASN A 42 -2.05 -8.90 -4.42
C ASN A 42 -3.26 -9.79 -4.21
N LYS A 43 -3.64 -10.55 -5.24
CA LYS A 43 -4.78 -11.48 -5.16
C LYS A 43 -4.55 -12.63 -4.18
N SER A 44 -3.30 -13.06 -3.99
CA SER A 44 -2.99 -14.20 -3.11
C SER A 44 -3.21 -13.87 -1.64
N GLN A 45 -2.95 -12.63 -1.25
CA GLN A 45 -3.12 -12.14 0.12
C GLN A 45 -4.38 -11.27 0.31
N GLY A 46 -5.18 -11.09 -0.75
CA GLY A 46 -6.49 -10.45 -0.67
C GLY A 46 -6.46 -8.93 -0.47
N PHE A 47 -5.36 -8.25 -0.79
CA PHE A 47 -5.25 -6.80 -0.62
C PHE A 47 -4.87 -6.05 -1.90
N GLU A 48 -5.13 -4.75 -1.88
CA GLU A 48 -4.77 -3.79 -2.90
C GLU A 48 -4.11 -2.57 -2.24
N LEU A 49 -3.06 -2.06 -2.88
CA LEU A 49 -2.32 -0.87 -2.49
C LEU A 49 -2.60 0.24 -3.49
N VAL A 50 -2.70 1.47 -3.00
CA VAL A 50 -3.01 2.65 -3.80
C VAL A 50 -2.16 3.81 -3.34
N ILE A 51 -1.57 4.57 -4.25
CA ILE A 51 -0.96 5.86 -3.88
C ILE A 51 -2.09 6.82 -3.55
N ALA A 52 -2.18 7.20 -2.28
CA ALA A 52 -3.16 8.15 -1.78
C ALA A 52 -2.67 9.60 -1.94
N GLU A 53 -1.37 9.82 -1.83
CA GLU A 53 -0.77 11.14 -1.96
C GLU A 53 0.67 11.02 -2.49
N MET A 54 0.98 11.82 -3.51
CA MET A 54 2.31 11.96 -4.09
C MET A 54 2.73 13.42 -3.91
N LEU A 55 3.46 13.70 -2.83
CA LEU A 55 3.92 15.05 -2.46
C LEU A 55 5.30 15.41 -3.06
N ASP A 56 5.84 14.53 -3.90
CA ASP A 56 7.12 14.72 -4.58
C ASP A 56 6.88 14.80 -6.09
N GLU A 57 7.01 16.02 -6.64
CA GLU A 57 6.77 16.31 -8.06
C GLU A 57 7.86 15.70 -8.98
N GLU A 58 8.95 15.18 -8.42
CA GLU A 58 10.05 14.56 -9.20
C GLU A 58 9.77 13.10 -9.60
N ILE A 59 8.85 12.41 -8.91
CA ILE A 59 8.53 11.01 -9.18
C ILE A 59 7.56 10.93 -10.37
N SER A 60 8.13 10.90 -11.57
CA SER A 60 7.37 10.75 -12.83
C SER A 60 7.69 9.46 -13.59
N ASP A 61 8.70 8.70 -13.15
CA ASP A 61 9.09 7.42 -13.75
C ASP A 61 8.19 6.27 -13.25
N LEU A 62 7.53 5.60 -14.20
CA LEU A 62 6.71 4.42 -13.96
C LEU A 62 7.49 3.27 -13.31
N ASN A 63 8.77 3.12 -13.62
CA ASN A 63 9.60 2.07 -13.02
C ASN A 63 9.86 2.34 -11.54
N GLU A 64 10.13 3.60 -11.18
CA GLU A 64 10.32 4.02 -9.79
C GLU A 64 9.04 3.79 -8.99
N ILE A 65 7.89 4.17 -9.54
CA ILE A 65 6.58 3.92 -8.94
C ILE A 65 6.33 2.41 -8.74
N HIS A 66 6.67 1.59 -9.72
CA HIS A 66 6.55 0.13 -9.60
C HIS A 66 7.43 -0.44 -8.48
N LEU A 67 8.66 0.03 -8.36
CA LEU A 67 9.58 -0.36 -7.29
C LEU A 67 9.03 0.02 -5.91
N LEU A 68 8.44 1.22 -5.78
CA LEU A 68 7.77 1.65 -4.55
C LEU A 68 6.64 0.69 -4.14
N PHE A 69 5.80 0.25 -5.08
CA PHE A 69 4.75 -0.73 -4.79
C PHE A 69 5.31 -2.09 -4.39
N CYS A 70 6.34 -2.57 -5.08
CA CYS A 70 6.96 -3.85 -4.76
C CYS A 70 7.60 -3.83 -3.35
N ALA A 71 8.27 -2.73 -3.00
CA ALA A 71 8.82 -2.52 -1.66
C ALA A 71 7.69 -2.50 -0.62
N ALA A 72 6.65 -1.68 -0.83
CA ALA A 72 5.50 -1.58 0.07
C ALA A 72 4.78 -2.93 0.27
N ALA A 73 4.55 -3.69 -0.80
CA ALA A 73 3.93 -5.00 -0.74
C ALA A 73 4.77 -6.02 0.04
N THR A 74 6.10 -5.97 -0.15
CA THR A 74 7.04 -6.83 0.57
C THR A 74 7.04 -6.51 2.06
N HIS A 75 7.14 -5.23 2.43
CA HIS A 75 7.10 -4.81 3.82
C HIS A 75 5.78 -5.14 4.51
N CYS A 76 4.64 -4.92 3.82
CA CYS A 76 3.34 -5.36 4.32
C CYS A 76 3.30 -6.86 4.59
N SER A 77 3.79 -7.67 3.64
CA SER A 77 3.77 -9.13 3.78
C SER A 77 4.60 -9.60 4.98
N ILE A 78 5.78 -9.01 5.18
CA ILE A 78 6.66 -9.34 6.32
C ILE A 78 5.97 -8.93 7.62
N PHE A 79 5.46 -7.70 7.70
CA PHE A 79 4.80 -7.21 8.91
C PHE A 79 3.57 -8.06 9.30
N GLU A 80 2.75 -8.47 8.32
CA GLU A 80 1.59 -9.32 8.58
C GLU A 80 1.98 -10.74 9.01
N GLN A 81 3.11 -11.26 8.52
CA GLN A 81 3.67 -12.52 9.01
C GLN A 81 4.13 -12.39 10.47
N ASP A 82 4.88 -11.35 10.80
CA ASP A 82 5.34 -11.08 12.17
C ASP A 82 4.14 -10.93 13.13
N GLU A 83 3.09 -10.17 12.75
CA GLU A 83 1.86 -10.03 13.56
C GLU A 83 1.16 -11.38 13.78
N LEU A 84 1.17 -12.27 12.78
CA LEU A 84 0.57 -13.59 12.90
C LEU A 84 1.37 -14.47 13.86
N GLU A 85 2.69 -14.47 13.75
CA GLU A 85 3.59 -15.26 14.62
C GLU A 85 3.42 -14.87 16.08
N VAL A 86 3.46 -13.56 16.39
CA VAL A 86 3.23 -13.06 17.76
C VAL A 86 1.87 -13.50 18.30
N ARG A 87 0.80 -13.39 17.49
CA ARG A 87 -0.55 -13.83 17.92
C ARG A 87 -0.65 -15.33 18.15
N MET A 88 0.15 -16.13 17.44
CA MET A 88 0.21 -17.58 17.66
C MET A 88 0.95 -17.91 18.96
N GLU A 89 2.03 -17.19 19.26
CA GLU A 89 2.77 -17.35 20.52
C GLU A 89 1.95 -16.95 21.75
N GLU A 90 1.12 -15.91 21.64
CA GLU A 90 0.22 -15.46 22.73
C GLU A 90 -0.93 -16.43 23.04
N GLN A 91 -1.21 -17.40 22.16
CA GLN A 91 -2.28 -18.40 22.32
C GLN A 91 -1.80 -19.74 22.92
N VAL A 92 -0.50 -19.86 23.22
CA VAL A 92 0.12 -21.04 23.83
C VAL A 92 0.37 -20.80 25.32
#